data_AF-A0A2E4E2Z9-F1
#
_entry.id   AF-A0A2E4E2Z9-F1
#
_cell.length_a   1.000
_cell.length_b   1.000
_cell.length_c   1.000
_cell.angle_alpha   90.00
_cell.angle_beta   90.00
_cell.angle_gamma   90.00
#
_symmetry.space_group_name_H-M   'P 1'
#
loop_
_entity.id
_entity.type
_entity.pdbx_description
1 polymer ?
#
loop_
_entity_poly.entity_id
_entity_poly.type
_entity_poly.pdbx_seq_one_letter_code
_entity_poly.pdbx_strand_id
1 'polypeptide(L)'
;MVKRIKKTKSISSLVPLILKPLKKKKSNELFQIQLYWQKIFNDEVFNFSFPNRIFFHRNLRTLEIKVKEKKIIEISYNSEFILSEINRFFGDKYIQSIKFLKE
;
A
#
# COMPACT_ATOMS: atom_id res chain seq x y z
N MET A 1 -16.23 -48.17 3.43
CA MET A 1 -15.60 -46.86 3.76
C MET A 1 -15.95 -45.85 2.68
N VAL A 2 -16.83 -44.88 2.96
CA VAL A 2 -17.23 -43.85 1.98
C VAL A 2 -16.31 -42.64 2.11
N LYS A 3 -15.51 -42.35 1.07
CA LYS A 3 -14.66 -41.15 1.01
C LYS A 3 -15.54 -39.90 0.98
N ARG A 4 -15.47 -39.06 2.03
CA ARG A 4 -16.11 -37.74 2.05
C ARG A 4 -15.50 -36.86 0.96
N ILE A 5 -16.29 -36.51 -0.04
CA ILE A 5 -15.93 -35.51 -1.06
C ILE A 5 -15.84 -34.16 -0.34
N LYS A 6 -14.65 -33.54 -0.32
CA LYS A 6 -14.46 -32.19 0.25
C LYS A 6 -15.33 -31.22 -0.55
N LYS A 7 -16.36 -30.63 0.07
CA LYS A 7 -17.16 -29.56 -0.53
C LYS A 7 -16.23 -28.43 -0.99
N THR A 8 -16.17 -28.19 -2.29
CA THR A 8 -15.50 -27.03 -2.88
C THR A 8 -16.23 -25.78 -2.43
N LYS A 9 -15.54 -24.89 -1.70
CA LYS A 9 -16.12 -23.60 -1.30
C LYS A 9 -16.33 -22.76 -2.56
N SER A 10 -17.53 -22.18 -2.70
CA SER A 10 -17.79 -21.25 -3.81
C SER A 10 -16.94 -19.99 -3.66
N ILE A 11 -16.52 -19.41 -4.78
CA ILE A 11 -15.76 -18.14 -4.78
C ILE A 11 -16.50 -17.05 -3.99
N SER A 12 -17.83 -16.99 -4.12
CA SER A 12 -18.70 -16.09 -3.36
C SER A 12 -18.59 -16.25 -1.83
N SER A 13 -18.28 -17.45 -1.33
CA SER A 13 -18.09 -17.69 0.11
C SER A 13 -16.71 -17.27 0.62
N LEU A 14 -15.74 -17.07 -0.29
CA LEU A 14 -14.39 -16.61 0.01
C LEU A 14 -14.29 -15.08 0.00
N VAL A 15 -15.09 -14.41 -0.82
CA VAL A 15 -15.13 -12.94 -0.93
C VAL A 15 -15.28 -12.25 0.45
N PRO A 16 -16.23 -12.61 1.33
CA PRO A 16 -16.37 -11.96 2.63
C PRO A 16 -15.16 -12.16 3.55
N LEU A 17 -14.44 -13.28 3.42
CA LEU A 17 -13.25 -13.59 4.22
C LEU A 17 -12.05 -12.75 3.76
N ILE A 18 -11.92 -12.54 2.45
CA ILE A 18 -10.87 -11.70 1.84
C ILE A 18 -11.16 -10.21 2.06
N LEU A 19 -12.42 -9.80 2.01
CA LEU A 19 -12.82 -8.40 2.19
C LEU A 19 -12.98 -7.99 3.67
N LYS A 20 -13.15 -8.94 4.60
CA LYS A 20 -13.27 -8.65 6.05
C LYS A 20 -12.11 -7.80 6.61
N PRO A 21 -10.84 -8.11 6.30
CA PRO A 21 -9.70 -7.28 6.68
C PRO A 21 -9.78 -5.86 6.12
N LEU A 22 -10.20 -5.72 4.86
CA LEU A 22 -10.30 -4.44 4.14
C LEU A 22 -11.38 -3.52 4.73
N LYS A 23 -12.42 -4.07 5.38
CA LYS A 23 -13.46 -3.29 6.07
C LYS A 23 -12.98 -2.55 7.33
N LYS A 24 -11.79 -2.83 7.86
CA LYS A 24 -11.22 -2.05 8.98
C LYS A 24 -10.73 -0.70 8.44
N LYS A 25 -11.16 0.43 9.02
CA LYS A 25 -10.80 1.81 8.58
C LYS A 25 -9.32 2.00 8.22
N LYS A 26 -8.37 1.53 9.05
CA LYS A 26 -6.93 1.63 8.80
C LYS A 26 -6.45 0.77 7.62
N SER A 27 -7.10 -0.37 7.38
CA SER A 27 -6.83 -1.23 6.23
C SER A 27 -7.37 -0.64 4.94
N ASN A 28 -8.41 0.21 5.02
CA ASN A 28 -8.96 0.91 3.85
C ASN A 28 -7.95 1.95 3.33
N GLU A 29 -7.36 2.76 4.20
CA GLU A 29 -6.43 3.84 3.81
C GLU A 29 -5.19 3.35 3.05
N LEU A 30 -4.47 2.36 3.59
CA LEU A 30 -3.31 1.77 2.91
C LEU A 30 -3.74 1.12 1.59
N PHE A 31 -4.86 0.41 1.60
CA PHE A 31 -5.39 -0.23 0.40
C PHE A 31 -5.70 0.79 -0.69
N GLN A 32 -6.32 1.93 -0.37
CA GLN A 32 -6.54 3.01 -1.33
C GLN A 32 -5.23 3.52 -1.95
N ILE A 33 -4.18 3.74 -1.13
CA ILE A 33 -2.86 4.16 -1.64
C ILE A 33 -2.31 3.11 -2.60
N GLN A 34 -2.37 1.82 -2.24
CA GLN A 34 -1.88 0.72 -3.08
C GLN A 34 -2.67 0.62 -4.40
N LEU A 35 -3.99 0.78 -4.35
CA LEU A 35 -4.88 0.68 -5.51
C LEU A 35 -4.65 1.80 -6.52
N TYR A 36 -4.40 3.02 -6.03
CA TYR A 36 -4.15 4.20 -6.86
C TYR A 36 -2.67 4.48 -7.10
N TRP A 37 -1.75 3.64 -6.63
CA TRP A 37 -0.31 3.90 -6.71
C TRP A 37 0.17 4.18 -8.14
N GLN A 38 -0.25 3.35 -9.09
CA GLN A 38 0.03 3.51 -10.52
C GLN A 38 -0.60 4.78 -11.11
N LYS A 39 -1.72 5.25 -10.55
CA LYS A 39 -2.41 6.45 -11.03
C LYS A 39 -1.73 7.72 -10.54
N ILE A 40 -1.13 7.68 -9.36
CA ILE A 40 -0.46 8.83 -8.74
C ILE A 40 0.92 9.04 -9.37
N PHE A 41 1.60 7.96 -9.73
CA PHE A 41 3.00 8.01 -10.13
C PHE A 41 3.27 7.51 -11.55
N ASN A 42 4.38 7.98 -12.11
CA ASN A 42 4.90 7.46 -13.36
C ASN A 42 5.44 6.02 -13.22
N ASP A 43 5.78 5.42 -14.37
CA ASP A 43 6.27 4.05 -14.43
C ASP A 43 7.53 3.82 -13.60
N GLU A 44 8.38 4.82 -13.41
CA GLU A 44 9.61 4.65 -12.62
C GLU A 44 9.29 4.40 -11.15
N VAL A 45 8.55 5.29 -10.48
CA VAL A 45 8.20 5.10 -9.07
C VAL A 45 7.30 3.88 -8.91
N PHE A 46 6.36 3.64 -9.82
CA PHE A 46 5.45 2.48 -9.76
C PHE A 46 6.19 1.14 -9.89
N ASN A 47 7.11 0.98 -10.85
CA ASN A 47 7.76 -0.30 -11.11
C ASN A 47 8.84 -0.67 -10.08
N PHE A 48 9.34 0.32 -9.35
CA PHE A 48 10.45 0.16 -8.41
C PHE A 48 10.07 0.38 -6.96
N SER A 49 8.84 0.82 -6.66
CA SER A 49 8.39 1.02 -5.29
C SER A 49 6.95 0.59 -5.06
N PHE A 50 6.66 0.17 -3.83
CA PHE A 50 5.32 -0.21 -3.42
C PHE A 50 5.00 0.21 -1.99
N PRO A 51 3.78 0.70 -1.70
CA PRO A 51 3.38 1.06 -0.34
C PRO A 51 3.30 -0.18 0.56
N ASN A 52 4.02 -0.16 1.68
CA ASN A 52 4.08 -1.30 2.61
C ASN A 52 3.09 -1.15 3.78
N ARG A 53 3.14 -0.01 4.47
CA ARG A 53 2.26 0.27 5.62
C ARG A 53 2.17 1.74 5.95
N ILE A 54 1.09 2.13 6.60
CA ILE A 54 0.92 3.44 7.25
C ILE A 54 1.03 3.25 8.75
N PHE A 55 1.84 4.06 9.41
CA PHE A 55 2.02 4.04 10.86
C PHE A 55 2.30 5.46 11.39
N PHE A 56 2.26 5.64 12.70
CA PHE A 56 2.68 6.90 13.32
C PHE A 56 4.09 6.77 13.86
N HIS A 57 4.97 7.70 13.51
CA HIS A 57 6.31 7.80 14.06
C HIS A 57 6.54 9.22 14.57
N ARG A 58 6.84 9.39 15.86
CA ARG A 58 7.01 10.70 16.50
C ARG A 58 5.82 11.64 16.22
N ASN A 59 4.59 11.13 16.36
CA ASN A 59 3.33 11.82 16.05
C ASN A 59 3.13 12.24 14.58
N LEU A 60 4.02 11.85 13.67
CA LEU A 60 3.84 12.05 12.24
C LEU A 60 3.21 10.82 11.61
N ARG A 61 2.18 11.02 10.77
CA ARG A 61 1.59 9.96 9.95
C ARG A 61 2.57 9.60 8.83
N THR A 62 3.25 8.47 8.96
CA THR A 62 4.33 8.03 8.08
C THR A 62 3.88 6.90 7.15
N LEU A 63 4.19 7.04 5.86
CA LEU A 63 4.08 5.96 4.88
C LEU A 63 5.42 5.24 4.74
N GLU A 64 5.45 3.93 4.95
CA GLU A 64 6.58 3.08 4.59
C GLU A 64 6.43 2.62 3.14
N ILE A 65 7.46 2.83 2.34
CA ILE A 65 7.51 2.44 0.93
C ILE A 65 8.65 1.44 0.79
N LYS A 66 8.33 0.25 0.27
CA LYS A 66 9.33 -0.71 -0.16
C LYS A 66 9.89 -0.28 -1.51
N VAL A 67 11.20 -0.34 -1.67
CA VAL A 67 11.88 0.06 -2.90
C VAL A 67 12.90 -1.00 -3.27
N LYS A 68 12.94 -1.37 -4.55
CA LYS A 68 13.96 -2.29 -5.07
C LYS A 68 15.35 -1.70 -4.83
N GLU A 69 16.26 -2.48 -4.28
CA GLU A 69 17.59 -2.03 -3.84
C GLU A 69 18.33 -1.16 -4.88
N LYS A 70 18.30 -1.57 -6.16
CA LYS A 70 18.96 -0.84 -7.25
C LYS A 70 18.45 0.59 -7.51
N LYS A 71 17.28 0.96 -6.99
CA LYS A 71 16.62 2.27 -7.22
C LYS A 71 16.35 3.04 -5.93
N ILE A 72 16.80 2.52 -4.77
CA ILE A 72 16.49 3.12 -3.46
C ILE A 72 17.01 4.55 -3.32
N ILE A 73 18.21 4.84 -3.81
CA ILE A 73 18.84 6.17 -3.69
C ILE A 73 18.04 7.19 -4.50
N GLU A 74 17.79 6.88 -5.78
CA GLU A 74 17.07 7.77 -6.71
C GLU A 74 15.64 8.05 -6.23
N ILE A 75 14.92 7.01 -5.79
CA ILE A 75 13.56 7.16 -5.27
C ILE A 75 13.55 7.93 -3.93
N SER A 76 14.56 7.72 -3.07
CA SER A 76 14.67 8.46 -1.82
C SER A 76 14.96 9.94 -2.06
N TYR A 77 15.70 10.27 -3.11
CA TYR A 77 15.94 11.66 -3.52
C TYR A 77 14.64 12.36 -3.93
N ASN A 78 13.72 11.61 -4.55
CA ASN A 78 12.40 12.11 -4.94
C ASN A 78 11.35 12.08 -3.80
N SER A 79 11.78 11.95 -2.53
CA SER A 79 10.86 11.77 -1.40
C SER A 79 9.87 12.91 -1.21
N GLU A 80 10.30 14.16 -1.37
CA GLU A 80 9.41 15.34 -1.27
C GLU A 80 8.36 15.35 -2.37
N PHE A 81 8.75 14.99 -3.60
CA PHE A 81 7.83 14.83 -4.72
C PHE A 81 6.81 13.70 -4.45
N ILE A 82 7.27 12.55 -3.95
CA ILE A 82 6.36 11.43 -3.62
C ILE A 82 5.36 11.86 -2.55
N LEU A 83 5.82 12.59 -1.52
CA LEU A 83 4.97 13.08 -0.45
C LEU A 83 3.93 14.10 -0.96
N SER A 84 4.35 15.04 -1.80
CA SER A 84 3.47 16.07 -2.35
C SER A 84 2.40 15.46 -3.26
N GLU A 85 2.76 14.49 -4.09
CA GLU A 85 1.82 13.80 -4.99
C GLU A 85 0.76 12.98 -4.24
N ILE A 86 1.15 12.28 -3.18
CA ILE A 86 0.21 11.54 -2.32
C ILE A 86 -0.79 12.51 -1.67
N ASN A 87 -0.29 13.62 -1.12
CA ASN A 87 -1.15 14.61 -0.47
C ASN A 87 -2.03 15.36 -1.48
N ARG A 88 -1.53 15.62 -2.70
CA ARG A 88 -2.32 16.18 -3.79
C ARG A 88 -3.50 15.28 -4.14
N PHE A 89 -3.28 13.96 -4.16
CA PHE A 89 -4.31 12.99 -4.56
C PHE A 89 -5.35 12.71 -3.46
N PHE A 90 -4.90 12.54 -2.21
CA PHE A 90 -5.77 12.12 -1.09
C PHE A 90 -6.23 13.27 -0.18
N GLY A 91 -5.68 14.47 -0.34
CA GLY A 91 -5.98 15.64 0.48
C GLY A 91 -4.76 16.13 1.27
N ASP A 92 -4.75 17.43 1.57
CA ASP A 92 -3.63 18.08 2.23
C ASP A 92 -3.31 17.41 3.59
N LYS A 93 -2.01 17.25 3.87
CA LYS A 93 -1.46 16.60 5.07
C LYS A 93 -1.95 15.17 5.33
N TYR A 94 -2.40 14.44 4.31
CA TYR A 94 -2.78 13.03 4.44
C TYR A 94 -1.61 12.18 4.95
N ILE A 95 -0.44 12.24 4.34
CA ILE A 95 0.83 11.67 4.85
C ILE A 95 1.77 12.83 5.20
N GLN A 96 2.48 12.71 6.32
CA GLN A 96 3.39 13.75 6.84
C GLN A 96 4.86 13.38 6.70
N SER A 97 5.17 12.10 6.51
CA SER A 97 6.54 11.61 6.41
C SER A 97 6.59 10.32 5.59
N ILE A 98 7.73 10.07 4.95
CA ILE A 98 7.98 8.84 4.20
C ILE A 98 9.21 8.14 4.78
N LYS A 99 9.13 6.81 4.85
CA LYS A 99 10.27 5.95 5.19
C LYS A 99 10.46 4.94 4.07
N PHE A 100 11.67 4.86 3.54
CA PHE A 100 12.02 3.84 2.55
C PHE A 100 12.59 2.60 3.22
N LEU A 101 12.18 1.43 2.72
CA LEU A 101 12.69 0.13 3.12
C LEU A 101 13.20 -0.58 1.87
N LYS A 102 14.41 -1.11 1.92
CA LYS A 102 14.93 -1.94 0.83
C LYS A 102 14.18 -3.26 0.75
N GLU A 103 13.83 -3.65 -0.47
CA GLU A 103 13.23 -4.95 -0.84
C GLU A 103 14.16 -5.75 -1.75
#